data_AF-A0A937M3P0-F1
#
_entry.id   AF-A0A937M3P0-F1
#
_cell.length_a   1.000
_cell.length_b   1.000
_cell.length_c   1.000
_cell.angle_alpha   90.00
_cell.angle_beta   90.00
_cell.angle_gamma   90.00
#
_symmetry.space_group_name_H-M   'P 1'
#
loop_
_entity.id
_entity.type
_entity.pdbx_description
1 polymer ?
#
loop_
_entity_poly.entity_id
_entity_poly.type
_entity_poly.pdbx_seq_one_letter_code
_entity_poly.pdbx_strand_id
1 'polypeptide(L)'
;MAGTSAVFLSADYNGASPVERDGVLWSAEELHLNAPLTARQDKPPMHNALALEGLEDYDAPEDGDVRAVASIGSEFVYLNSIRAWVQMV
;
A
#
# COMPACT_ATOMS: atom_id res chain seq x y z
N MET A 1 -6.32 9.32 -17.54
CA MET A 1 -5.07 9.16 -16.77
C MET A 1 -5.30 7.96 -15.88
N ALA A 2 -4.69 6.82 -16.21
CA ALA A 2 -4.73 5.64 -15.34
C ALA A 2 -4.08 6.06 -14.01
N GLY A 3 -4.82 5.91 -12.92
CA GLY A 3 -4.31 6.19 -11.58
C GLY A 3 -3.27 5.14 -11.27
N THR A 4 -2.13 5.54 -10.76
CA THR A 4 -1.18 4.61 -10.17
C THR A 4 -1.47 4.66 -8.68
N SER A 5 -1.90 3.54 -8.08
CA SER A 5 -2.20 3.50 -6.66
C SER A 5 -0.96 3.91 -5.87
N ALA A 6 -1.11 4.84 -4.92
CA ALA A 6 0.02 5.22 -4.07
C ALA A 6 0.42 4.07 -3.14
N VAL A 7 1.69 4.03 -2.73
CA VAL A 7 2.19 3.08 -1.72
C VAL A 7 2.76 3.86 -0.55
N PHE A 8 2.19 3.66 0.63
CA PHE A 8 2.59 4.31 1.88
C PHE A 8 3.38 3.34 2.76
N LEU A 9 4.55 3.79 3.20
CA LEU A 9 5.40 3.12 4.18
C LEU A 9 5.24 3.78 5.55
N SER A 10 5.48 3.00 6.60
CA SER A 10 5.64 3.56 7.95
C SER A 10 6.83 4.52 7.97
N ALA A 11 6.70 5.62 8.71
CA ALA A 11 7.80 6.58 8.90
C ALA A 11 9.03 5.95 9.58
N ASP A 12 8.83 4.86 10.34
CA ASP A 12 9.90 4.12 11.00
C ASP A 12 10.56 3.06 10.09
N TYR A 13 10.15 2.96 8.83
CA TYR A 13 10.74 2.01 7.88
C TYR A 13 12.19 2.40 7.56
N ASN A 14 13.13 1.62 8.08
CA ASN A 14 14.57 1.89 8.00
C ASN A 14 15.26 1.24 6.78
N GLY A 15 14.47 0.69 5.85
CA GLY A 15 14.96 0.08 4.61
C GLY A 15 15.02 1.08 3.45
N ALA A 16 15.59 0.66 2.31
CA ALA A 16 15.57 1.49 1.11
C ALA A 16 14.14 1.57 0.57
N SER A 17 13.47 2.72 0.74
CA SER A 17 12.23 2.99 0.02
C SER A 17 12.55 3.09 -1.48
N PRO A 18 11.95 2.24 -2.33
CA PRO A 18 12.29 2.23 -3.75
C PRO A 18 11.85 3.51 -4.48
N VAL A 19 10.93 4.29 -3.89
CA VAL A 19 10.42 5.56 -4.44
C VAL A 19 10.13 6.53 -3.30
N GLU A 20 11.13 7.26 -2.80
CA GLU A 20 10.88 8.45 -1.99
C GLU A 20 10.39 9.60 -2.89
N ARG A 21 9.11 9.93 -2.82
CA ARG A 21 8.62 11.22 -3.34
C ARG A 21 8.58 12.24 -2.19
N ASP A 22 9.57 13.12 -2.19
CA ASP A 22 9.56 14.44 -1.56
C ASP A 22 9.40 14.52 -0.03
N GLY A 23 9.68 13.45 0.73
CA GLY A 23 9.75 13.51 2.20
C GLY A 23 8.45 13.93 2.87
N VAL A 24 7.32 13.72 2.18
CA VAL A 24 5.99 14.05 2.71
C VAL A 24 5.55 12.94 3.66
N LEU A 25 5.20 13.33 4.87
CA LEU A 25 4.65 12.45 5.89
C LEU A 25 3.16 12.74 6.02
N TRP A 26 2.37 11.67 6.06
CA TRP A 26 0.95 11.75 6.35
C TRP A 26 0.64 11.05 7.66
N SER A 27 -0.22 11.67 8.45
CA SER A 27 -0.79 11.05 9.63
C SER A 27 -1.85 10.00 9.27
N ALA A 28 -2.11 9.08 10.20
CA ALA A 28 -3.18 8.10 10.07
C ALA A 28 -4.57 8.76 9.90
N GLU A 29 -4.77 9.95 10.44
CA GLU A 29 -6.00 10.73 10.28
C GLU A 29 -6.16 11.26 8.85
N GLU A 30 -5.09 11.82 8.27
CA GLU A 30 -5.09 12.30 6.88
C GLU A 30 -5.28 11.18 5.86
N LEU A 31 -4.80 9.98 6.18
CA LEU A 31 -5.00 8.77 5.36
C LEU A 31 -6.31 8.03 5.69
N HIS A 32 -7.12 8.54 6.61
CA HIS A 32 -8.37 7.92 7.05
C HIS A 32 -8.20 6.46 7.53
N LEU A 33 -7.03 6.09 8.08
CA LEU A 33 -6.71 4.71 8.51
C LEU A 33 -7.49 4.26 9.75
N ASN A 34 -8.13 5.21 10.45
CA ASN A 34 -8.95 4.92 11.63
C ASN A 34 -10.30 4.27 11.27
N ALA A 35 -10.63 4.17 9.97
CA ALA A 35 -11.84 3.48 9.52
C ALA A 35 -11.68 1.96 9.71
N PRO A 36 -12.74 1.26 10.15
CA PRO A 36 -12.69 -0.19 10.27
C PRO A 36 -12.54 -0.84 8.88
N LEU A 37 -11.51 -1.67 8.73
CA LEU A 37 -11.38 -2.58 7.59
C LEU A 37 -12.51 -3.62 7.65
N THR A 38 -13.33 -3.67 6.60
CA THR A 38 -14.53 -4.53 6.56
C THR A 38 -14.15 -6.02 6.54
N ALA A 39 -13.10 -6.39 5.79
CA ALA A 39 -12.53 -7.73 5.76
C ALA A 39 -11.12 -7.68 5.14
N ARG A 40 -10.18 -8.49 5.67
CA ARG A 40 -8.86 -8.70 5.04
C ARG A 40 -8.93 -9.86 4.07
N GLN A 41 -8.36 -9.67 2.89
CA GLN A 41 -8.32 -10.68 1.83
C GLN A 41 -6.87 -10.96 1.45
N ASP A 42 -6.30 -12.06 1.93
CA ASP A 42 -4.92 -12.42 1.61
C ASP A 42 -4.80 -12.80 0.13
N LYS A 43 -3.84 -12.20 -0.56
CA LYS A 43 -3.53 -12.41 -1.97
C LYS A 43 -2.08 -12.88 -2.15
N PRO A 44 -1.73 -13.42 -3.32
CA PRO A 44 -0.35 -13.82 -3.60
C PRO A 44 0.66 -12.68 -3.36
N PRO A 45 1.85 -13.00 -2.82
CA PRO A 45 2.86 -12.00 -2.49
C PRO A 45 3.40 -11.32 -3.76
N MET A 46 3.93 -10.11 -3.55
CA MET A 46 4.57 -9.30 -4.57
C MET A 46 6.08 -9.18 -4.33
N HIS A 47 6.81 -8.98 -5.43
CA HIS A 47 8.27 -8.88 -5.35
C HIS A 47 8.72 -7.51 -4.80
N ASN A 48 8.06 -6.41 -5.20
CA ASN A 48 8.41 -5.05 -4.79
C ASN A 48 7.17 -4.14 -4.74
N ALA A 49 7.29 -2.94 -4.15
CA ALA A 49 6.20 -1.97 -4.06
C ALA A 49 5.73 -1.45 -5.43
N LEU A 50 6.64 -1.31 -6.41
CA LEU A 50 6.27 -0.89 -7.76
C LEU A 50 5.31 -1.88 -8.45
N ALA A 51 5.35 -3.16 -8.09
CA ALA A 51 4.39 -4.14 -8.57
C ALA A 51 2.97 -3.85 -8.06
N LEU A 52 2.83 -3.28 -6.85
CA LEU A 52 1.52 -2.89 -6.29
C LEU A 52 0.92 -1.69 -7.03
N GLU A 53 1.75 -0.71 -7.38
CA GLU A 53 1.38 0.48 -8.14
C GLU A 53 0.73 0.15 -9.50
N GLY A 54 1.21 -0.90 -10.16
CA GLY A 54 0.76 -1.29 -11.51
C GLY A 54 -0.49 -2.18 -11.55
N LEU A 55 -1.03 -2.61 -10.41
CA LEU A 55 -2.09 -3.61 -10.38
C LEU A 55 -3.41 -3.14 -11.01
N GLU A 56 -3.69 -1.84 -10.99
CA GLU A 56 -4.93 -1.27 -11.54
C GLU A 56 -5.21 -1.66 -13.00
N ASP A 57 -4.17 -1.93 -13.79
CA ASP A 57 -4.30 -2.23 -15.22
C ASP A 57 -4.60 -3.71 -15.53
N TYR A 58 -4.33 -4.65 -14.60
CA TYR A 58 -4.41 -6.09 -14.90
C TYR A 58 -4.98 -6.97 -13.78
N ASP A 59 -4.95 -6.52 -12.53
CA ASP A 59 -5.50 -7.21 -11.35
C ASP A 59 -5.89 -6.12 -10.33
N ALA A 60 -6.90 -5.34 -10.70
CA ALA A 60 -7.30 -4.16 -9.95
C ALA A 60 -7.63 -4.52 -8.49
N PRO A 61 -6.96 -3.88 -7.52
CA PRO A 61 -7.11 -4.27 -6.13
C PRO A 61 -8.47 -3.86 -5.56
N GLU A 62 -8.96 -4.68 -4.63
CA GLU A 62 -10.20 -4.43 -3.91
C GLU A 62 -9.92 -3.98 -2.47
N ASP A 63 -10.88 -3.28 -1.86
CA ASP A 63 -10.75 -2.82 -0.47
C ASP A 63 -10.49 -4.00 0.47
N GLY A 64 -9.41 -3.89 1.25
CA GLY A 64 -8.99 -4.93 2.19
C GLY A 64 -8.11 -6.03 1.59
N ASP A 65 -7.72 -5.95 0.31
CA ASP A 65 -6.69 -6.84 -0.25
C ASP A 65 -5.38 -6.71 0.51
N VAL A 66 -4.79 -7.83 0.93
CA VAL A 66 -3.52 -7.88 1.65
C VAL A 66 -2.49 -8.62 0.82
N ARG A 67 -1.32 -8.00 0.63
CA ARG A 67 -0.18 -8.57 -0.09
C ARG A 67 1.12 -8.39 0.67
N ALA A 68 1.85 -9.48 0.89
CA ALA A 68 3.23 -9.40 1.36
C ALA A 68 4.16 -8.90 0.24
N VAL A 69 5.03 -7.94 0.56
CA VAL A 69 6.02 -7.40 -0.39
C VAL A 69 7.43 -7.83 0.02
N ALA A 70 8.03 -8.72 -0.76
CA ALA A 70 9.29 -9.38 -0.43
C ALA A 70 10.47 -8.39 -0.27
N SER A 71 10.59 -7.38 -1.15
CA SER A 71 11.68 -6.40 -1.06
C SER A 71 11.62 -5.51 0.18
N ILE A 72 10.44 -5.40 0.81
CA ILE A 72 10.20 -4.55 1.98
C ILE A 72 10.18 -5.41 3.25
N GLY A 73 9.76 -6.67 3.15
CA GLY A 73 9.62 -7.58 4.27
C GLY A 73 8.38 -7.30 5.11
N SER A 74 7.34 -6.71 4.51
CA SER A 74 6.10 -6.30 5.18
C SER A 74 4.87 -6.61 4.34
N GLU A 75 3.72 -6.71 5.00
CA GLU A 75 2.42 -6.77 4.35
C GLU A 75 1.88 -5.36 4.08
N PHE A 76 1.08 -5.26 3.02
CA PHE A 76 0.39 -4.05 2.62
C PHE A 76 -1.08 -4.36 2.43
N VAL A 77 -1.94 -3.46 2.90
CA VAL A 77 -3.38 -3.52 2.67
C VAL A 77 -3.80 -2.45 1.66
N TYR A 78 -4.66 -2.80 0.72
CA TYR A 78 -5.27 -1.83 -0.18
C TYR A 78 -6.48 -1.18 0.48
N LEU A 79 -6.52 0.15 0.44
CA LEU A 79 -7.63 0.96 0.92
C LEU A 79 -8.25 1.71 -0.25
N ASN A 80 -9.49 1.35 -0.60
CA ASN A 80 -10.20 1.97 -1.72
C ASN A 80 -10.60 3.43 -1.43
N SER A 81 -10.72 3.81 -0.15
CA SER A 81 -11.01 5.19 0.29
C SER A 81 -9.97 6.20 -0.18
N ILE A 82 -8.69 5.79 -0.21
CA ILE A 82 -7.54 6.62 -0.61
C ILE A 82 -6.85 6.10 -1.87
N ARG A 83 -7.36 5.01 -2.47
CA ARG A 83 -6.80 4.32 -3.64
C ARG A 83 -5.30 4.05 -3.48
N ALA A 84 -4.94 3.45 -2.36
CA ALA A 84 -3.54 3.25 -2.02
C ALA A 84 -3.29 1.97 -1.22
N TRP A 85 -2.05 1.50 -1.31
CA TRP A 85 -1.50 0.43 -0.49
C TRP A 85 -0.84 1.04 0.73
N VAL A 86 -1.15 0.51 1.91
CA VAL A 86 -0.61 1.00 3.17
C VAL A 86 0.10 -0.14 3.89
N GLN A 87 1.34 0.10 4.31
CA GLN A 87 2.11 -0.85 5.09
C GLN A 87 1.39 -1.20 6.39
N MET A 88 1.29 -2.49 6.69
CA MET A 88 0.79 -3.01 7.96
C MET A 88 1.96 -3.16 8.94
N VAL A 89 1.85 -2.56 10.12
CA VAL A 89 2.83 -2.61 11.22
C VAL A 89 2.25 -3.30 12.46
#